data_AF-A0A7G1IN82-F1
#
_entry.id   AF-A0A7G1IN82-F1
#
_cell.length_a   1.000
_cell.length_b   1.000
_cell.length_c   1.000
_cell.angle_alpha   90.00
_cell.angle_beta   90.00
_cell.angle_gamma   90.00
#
_symmetry.space_group_name_H-M   'P 1'
#
loop_
_entity.id
_entity.type
_entity.pdbx_description
1 polymer ?
#
loop_
_entity_poly.entity_id
_entity_poly.type
_entity_poly.pdbx_seq_one_letter_code
_entity_poly.pdbx_strand_id
1 'polypeptide(L)' 'MVRLSEAIVGDSTNVAFRLSGIAGRAGRAPVMVTDVVHDAVESQYVWGDPEEVAIKGRHGKQIVYPVLKRL' A
#
# COMPACT_ATOMS: atom_id res chain seq x y z
N MET A 1 -29.49 2.47 -18.47
CA MET A 1 -28.45 1.46 -18.78
C MET A 1 -27.52 1.36 -17.58
N VAL A 2 -27.62 0.31 -16.76
CA VAL A 2 -26.62 0.08 -15.70
C VAL A 2 -25.37 -0.45 -16.39
N ARG A 3 -24.24 0.28 -16.31
CA ARG A 3 -22.95 -0.29 -16.70
C ARG A 3 -22.61 -1.34 -15.64
N LEU A 4 -22.62 -2.61 -16.02
CA LEU A 4 -21.96 -3.65 -15.25
C LEU A 4 -20.45 -3.38 -15.37
N SER A 5 -19.85 -2.79 -14.34
CA SER A 5 -18.39 -2.70 -14.23
C SER A 5 -17.88 -3.98 -13.58
N GLU A 6 -16.91 -4.64 -14.20
CA GLU A 6 -16.13 -5.67 -13.54
C GLU A 6 -15.49 -5.07 -12.27
N ALA A 7 -15.63 -5.77 -11.15
CA ALA A 7 -15.11 -5.32 -9.86
C ALA A 7 -14.28 -6.43 -9.22
N ILE A 8 -13.12 -6.05 -8.67
CA ILE A 8 -12.26 -6.96 -7.90
C ILE A 8 -12.63 -6.81 -6.42
N VAL A 9 -13.12 -7.90 -5.84
CA VAL A 9 -13.45 -7.99 -4.42
C VAL A 9 -12.45 -8.91 -3.74
N GLY A 10 -11.81 -8.43 -2.68
CA GLY A 10 -10.85 -9.24 -1.95
C GLY A 10 -10.11 -8.46 -0.87
N ASP A 11 -9.31 -9.21 -0.13
CA ASP A 11 -8.51 -8.69 0.97
C ASP A 11 -7.44 -7.70 0.50
N SER A 12 -6.77 -7.92 -0.64
CA SER A 12 -5.82 -6.97 -1.23
C SER A 12 -6.43 -5.60 -1.49
N THR A 13 -7.69 -5.55 -1.98
CA THR A 13 -8.44 -4.31 -2.15
C THR A 13 -8.63 -3.59 -0.82
N ASN A 14 -9.01 -4.33 0.23
CA ASN A 14 -9.16 -3.77 1.57
C ASN A 14 -7.84 -3.24 2.15
N VAL A 15 -6.74 -3.95 1.95
CA VAL A 15 -5.40 -3.53 2.38
C VAL A 15 -4.99 -2.23 1.70
N ALA A 16 -5.16 -2.14 0.37
CA ALA A 16 -4.85 -0.94 -0.38
C ALA A 16 -5.62 0.29 0.14
N PHE A 17 -6.92 0.16 0.39
CA PHE A 17 -7.73 1.25 0.96
C PHE A 17 -7.34 1.62 2.40
N ARG A 18 -6.97 0.64 3.23
CA ARG A 18 -6.55 0.93 4.61
C ARG A 18 -5.18 1.60 4.64
N LEU A 19 -4.27 1.20 3.76
CA LEU A 19 -2.95 1.81 3.63
C LEU A 19 -3.04 3.23 3.07
N SER A 20 -3.86 3.48 2.05
CA SER A 20 -4.12 4.85 1.58
C SER A 20 -4.76 5.71 2.66
N GLY A 21 -5.53 5.09 3.55
CA GLY A 21 -6.06 5.67 4.78
C GLY A 21 -5.02 6.08 5.84
N ILE A 22 -3.73 5.79 5.69
CA ILE A 22 -2.68 6.25 6.63
C ILE A 22 -1.52 6.97 5.93
N ALA A 23 -1.39 6.82 4.61
CA ALA A 23 -0.40 7.53 3.81
C ALA A 23 -0.51 9.05 3.98
N GLY A 24 0.64 9.73 3.99
CA GLY A 24 0.74 11.19 4.18
C GLY A 24 0.33 11.70 5.56
N ARG A 25 0.10 10.81 6.55
CA ARG A 25 -0.32 11.17 7.91
C ARG A 25 0.72 10.77 8.95
N ALA A 26 0.79 11.55 10.02
CA ALA A 26 1.70 11.31 11.15
C ALA A 26 3.15 11.07 10.71
N GLY A 27 3.65 11.90 9.78
CA GLY A 27 5.01 11.85 9.25
C GLY A 27 5.27 10.80 8.16
N ARG A 28 4.26 9.99 7.77
CA ARG A 28 4.41 8.98 6.71
C ARG A 28 4.52 9.58 5.33
N ALA A 29 5.19 8.87 4.44
CA ALA A 29 5.25 9.23 3.03
C ALA A 29 3.86 9.27 2.38
N PRO A 30 3.67 10.10 1.34
CA PRO A 30 2.38 10.25 0.66
C PRO A 30 2.00 9.01 -0.16
N VAL A 31 2.98 8.20 -0.55
CA VAL A 31 2.78 6.93 -1.26
C VAL A 31 3.49 5.84 -0.48
N MET A 32 2.73 4.82 -0.10
CA MET A 32 3.17 3.68 0.70
C MET A 32 2.67 2.41 -0.02
N VAL A 33 3.51 1.39 -0.12
CA VAL A 33 3.14 0.10 -0.71
C VAL A 33 3.45 -1.05 0.24
N THR A 34 2.82 -2.20 0.06
CA THR A 34 3.16 -3.41 0.82
C THR A 34 4.47 -4.04 0.31
N ASP A 35 5.09 -4.89 1.12
CA ASP A 35 6.18 -5.79 0.73
C ASP A 35 5.95 -6.51 -0.61
N VAL A 36 4.77 -7.10 -0.83
CA VAL A 36 4.46 -7.80 -2.07
C VAL A 36 4.55 -6.89 -3.30
N VAL A 37 4.14 -5.62 -3.19
CA VAL A 37 4.24 -4.66 -4.30
C VAL A 37 5.67 -4.19 -4.44
N HIS A 38 6.35 -3.90 -3.33
CA HIS A 38 7.77 -3.55 -3.32
C HIS A 38 8.59 -4.59 -4.10
N ASP A 39 8.48 -5.87 -3.74
CA ASP A 39 9.26 -6.95 -4.35
C ASP A 39 8.95 -7.12 -5.85
N ALA A 40 7.71 -6.87 -6.26
CA ALA A 40 7.30 -6.97 -7.66
C ALA A 40 7.85 -5.85 -8.55
N VAL A 41 8.13 -4.67 -7.99
CA VAL A 41 8.55 -3.48 -8.76
C VAL A 41 9.79 -2.78 -8.20
N GLU A 42 10.57 -3.47 -7.37
CA GLU A 42 11.69 -2.91 -6.60
C GLU A 42 12.63 -2.07 -7.48
N SER A 43 12.98 -2.60 -8.66
CA SER A 43 13.91 -1.99 -9.61
C SER A 43 13.37 -0.77 -10.37
N GLN A 44 12.13 -0.33 -10.10
CA GLN A 44 11.48 0.79 -10.82
C GLN A 44 11.38 2.07 -9.98
N TYR A 45 11.70 2.00 -8.69
CA TYR A 45 11.51 3.10 -7.75
C TYR A 45 12.70 3.26 -6.80
N VAL A 46 12.78 4.44 -6.19
CA VAL A 46 13.62 4.68 -5.01
C VAL A 46 12.73 4.61 -3.78
N TRP A 47 13.15 3.81 -2.82
CA TRP A 47 12.39 3.45 -1.62
C TRP A 47 12.94 4.14 -0.38
N GLY A 48 12.07 4.43 0.57
CA GLY A 48 12.46 4.80 1.92
C GLY A 48 12.65 3.57 2.81
N ASP A 49 13.02 3.80 4.07
CA ASP A 49 13.16 2.73 5.05
C ASP A 49 11.82 2.00 5.27
N PRO A 50 11.82 0.66 5.41
CA PRO A 50 10.60 -0.10 5.68
C PRO A 50 9.99 0.28 7.03
N GLU A 51 8.66 0.36 7.06
CA GLU A 51 7.88 0.62 8.26
C GLU A 51 6.99 -0.58 8.62
N GLU A 52 6.90 -0.92 9.90
CA GLU A 52 5.86 -1.84 10.38
C GLU A 52 4.59 -1.08 10.76
N VAL A 53 3.49 -1.33 10.05
CA VAL A 53 2.20 -0.68 10.30
C VAL A 53 1.13 -1.68 10.73
N ALA A 54 0.35 -1.31 11.74
CA ALA A 54 -0.85 -2.05 12.10
C ALA A 54 -1.99 -1.66 11.14
N ILE A 55 -2.44 -2.61 10.31
CA ILE A 55 -3.58 -2.40 9.42
C ILE A 55 -4.84 -2.91 10.12
N LYS A 56 -5.77 -1.98 10.43
CA LYS A 56 -7.05 -2.29 11.08
C LYS A 56 -7.75 -3.45 10.37
N GLY A 57 -8.18 -4.47 11.12
CA GLY A 57 -8.92 -5.60 10.55
C GLY A 57 -8.04 -6.67 9.89
N ARG A 58 -6.73 -6.69 10.17
CA ARG A 58 -5.85 -7.84 9.99
C ARG A 58 -5.22 -8.23 11.32
N HIS A 59 -4.82 -9.49 11.41
CA HIS A 59 -3.93 -9.95 12.47
C HIS A 59 -2.48 -9.67 12.06
N GLY A 60 -1.71 -9.07 12.98
CA GLY A 60 -0.29 -8.75 12.76
C GLY A 60 -0.04 -7.38 12.15
N LYS A 61 1.24 -6.99 12.17
CA LYS A 61 1.73 -5.80 11.47
C LYS A 61 2.01 -6.15 10.02
N GLN A 62 2.01 -5.15 9.15
CA GLN A 62 2.38 -5.26 7.74
C GLN A 62 3.65 -4.43 7.53
N ILE A 63 4.59 -4.96 6.77
CA ILE A 63 5.75 -4.20 6.32
C ILE A 63 5.32 -3.39 5.11
N VAL A 64 5.58 -2.09 5.15
CA VAL A 64 5.25 -1.17 4.06
C VAL A 64 6.46 -0.31 3.72
N TYR A 65 6.56 0.06 2.46
CA TYR A 65 7.68 0.80 1.90
C TYR A 65 7.22 2.16 1.38
N PRO A 66 7.83 3.27 1.86
CA PRO A 66 7.68 4.58 1.26
C PRO A 66 8.20 4.62 -0.17
N VAL A 67 7.43 5.18 -1.11
CA VAL A 67 7.92 5.50 -2.46
C VAL A 67 8.45 6.94 -2.47
N LEU A 68 9.75 7.12 -2.69
CA LEU A 68 10.38 8.45 -2.69
C LEU A 68 10.36 9.10 -4.07
N LYS A 69 10.67 8.32 -5.12
CA LYS A 69 10.58 8.75 -6.52
C LYS A 69 10.56 7.56 -7.47
N ARG A 70 10.08 7.77 -8.69
CA ARG A 70 10.32 6.82 -9.79
C ARG A 70 11.76 6.98 -10.30
N LEU A 71 12.38 5.88 -10.71
CA LEU A 71 13.68 5.90 -11.39
C LEU A 71 13.58 6.54 -12.79
#